data_AF-A0A138AIJ4-F1
#
_entry.id   AF-A0A138AIJ4-F1
#
_cell.length_a   1.000
_cell.length_b   1.000
_cell.length_c   1.000
_cell.angle_alpha   90.00
_cell.angle_beta   90.00
_cell.angle_gamma   90.00
#
_symmetry.space_group_name_H-M   'P 1'
#
loop_
_entity.id
_entity.type
_entity.pdbx_description
1 polymer ?
#
loop_
_entity_poly.entity_id
_entity_poly.type
_entity_poly.pdbx_seq_one_letter_code
_entity_poly.pdbx_strand_id
1 'polypeptide(L)'
;MSTVRERCPDPYPGAGGPDCFAEADGYRVTKQLRDKRAVVTVQRAGATVQTITVPVDGYVGSGALLLRRLTADAAPDILVSTTGSGAHGQNSTWSVWHSSGGAFTPIGDLYGNQFWDAGSGLVGTYASGGGWAVTFSTRADGRLRAVAEVGRSDTAGFRDPKAPECTVMSSKAGAPADPCALALSQAHEHGLKT
;
A
#
# COMPACT_ATOMS: atom_id res chain seq x y z
N MET A 1 27.21 -16.74 -9.15
CA MET A 1 26.84 -15.65 -10.08
C MET A 1 25.96 -14.67 -9.32
N SER A 2 26.45 -13.45 -9.10
CA SER A 2 25.67 -12.40 -8.44
C SER A 2 24.66 -11.87 -9.46
N THR A 3 23.39 -12.29 -9.34
CA THR A 3 22.32 -11.66 -10.12
C THR A 3 22.25 -10.19 -9.74
N VAL A 4 22.52 -9.31 -10.70
CA VAL A 4 22.26 -7.87 -10.56
C VAL A 4 20.77 -7.74 -10.25
N ARG A 5 20.44 -7.38 -9.01
CA ARG A 5 19.03 -7.12 -8.64
C ARG A 5 18.67 -5.76 -9.19
N GLU A 6 17.57 -5.67 -9.91
CA GLU A 6 17.05 -4.43 -10.43
C GLU A 6 16.26 -3.68 -9.35
N ARG A 7 16.01 -2.39 -9.58
CA ARG A 7 15.16 -1.61 -8.67
C ARG A 7 13.72 -2.11 -8.77
N CYS A 8 13.02 -2.21 -7.64
CA CYS A 8 11.62 -2.60 -7.65
C CYS A 8 10.79 -1.57 -8.44
N PRO A 9 9.85 -2.02 -9.29
CA PRO A 9 8.97 -1.13 -10.02
C PRO A 9 8.19 -0.20 -9.09
N ASP A 10 8.17 1.07 -9.46
CA ASP A 10 7.50 2.14 -8.77
C ASP A 10 7.00 3.16 -9.82
N PRO A 11 5.68 3.26 -10.06
CA PRO A 11 4.57 2.69 -9.29
C PRO A 11 4.38 1.17 -9.47
N TYR A 12 3.54 0.55 -8.64
CA TYR A 12 3.21 -0.88 -8.72
C TYR A 12 2.50 -1.22 -10.05
N PRO A 13 3.08 -2.11 -10.89
CA PRO A 13 2.54 -2.38 -12.23
C PRO A 13 1.48 -3.49 -12.25
N GLY A 14 0.93 -3.91 -11.09
CA GLY A 14 0.04 -5.07 -11.02
C GLY A 14 0.76 -6.43 -11.06
N ALA A 15 2.09 -6.43 -11.00
CA ALA A 15 2.93 -7.63 -11.06
C ALA A 15 3.91 -7.70 -9.87
N GLY A 16 4.09 -8.90 -9.33
CA GLY A 16 5.03 -9.18 -8.22
C GLY A 16 6.50 -8.93 -8.57
N GLY A 17 6.84 -9.10 -9.85
CA GLY A 17 8.17 -8.88 -10.42
C GLY A 17 9.25 -9.85 -9.89
N PRO A 18 10.44 -9.86 -10.52
CA PRO A 18 11.59 -10.65 -10.08
C PRO A 18 12.17 -10.15 -8.73
N ASP A 19 13.23 -10.80 -8.24
CA ASP A 19 14.02 -10.31 -7.11
C ASP A 19 14.48 -8.86 -7.39
N CYS A 20 14.28 -7.95 -6.44
CA CYS A 20 14.53 -6.52 -6.66
C CYS A 20 14.96 -5.81 -5.36
N PHE A 21 15.33 -4.53 -5.45
CA PHE A 21 15.62 -3.68 -4.29
C PHE A 21 14.92 -2.32 -4.36
N ALA A 22 14.63 -1.73 -3.21
CA ALA A 22 14.13 -0.36 -3.05
C ALA A 22 15.01 0.40 -2.06
N GLU A 23 15.17 1.70 -2.27
CA GLU A 23 16.00 2.58 -1.44
C GLU A 23 15.28 3.90 -1.19
N ALA A 24 15.24 4.32 0.07
CA ALA A 24 14.69 5.60 0.53
C ALA A 24 15.28 5.94 1.90
N ASP A 25 15.58 7.21 2.15
CA ASP A 25 15.97 7.73 3.47
C ASP A 25 17.12 6.98 4.18
N GLY A 26 18.11 6.51 3.39
CA GLY A 26 19.24 5.74 3.91
C GLY A 26 18.93 4.27 4.24
N TYR A 27 17.73 3.79 3.90
CA TYR A 27 17.37 2.39 3.93
C TYR A 27 17.56 1.76 2.56
N ARG A 28 18.10 0.53 2.53
CA ARG A 28 18.08 -0.36 1.38
C ARG A 28 17.31 -1.62 1.75
N VAL A 29 16.23 -1.88 1.01
CA VAL A 29 15.33 -3.01 1.23
C VAL A 29 15.40 -3.91 0.01
N THR A 30 15.78 -5.16 0.22
CA THR A 30 15.96 -6.11 -0.88
C THR A 30 14.97 -7.25 -0.75
N LYS A 31 14.20 -7.54 -1.80
CA LYS A 31 13.20 -8.61 -1.84
C LYS A 31 13.70 -9.80 -2.66
N GLN A 32 13.41 -11.00 -2.17
CA GLN A 32 13.58 -12.27 -2.89
C GLN A 32 12.30 -13.10 -2.82
N LEU A 33 11.87 -13.66 -3.94
CA LEU A 33 10.74 -14.61 -3.95
C LEU A 33 11.24 -16.04 -3.90
N ARG A 34 10.87 -16.78 -2.84
CA ARG A 34 11.25 -18.18 -2.63
C ARG A 34 10.05 -18.93 -2.06
N ASP A 35 9.62 -20.01 -2.70
CA ASP A 35 8.60 -20.94 -2.18
C ASP A 35 7.37 -20.26 -1.56
N LYS A 36 6.69 -19.41 -2.34
CA LYS A 36 5.51 -18.63 -1.88
C LYS A 36 5.79 -17.73 -0.68
N ARG A 37 7.02 -17.23 -0.57
CA ARG A 37 7.43 -16.24 0.44
C ARG A 37 8.23 -15.13 -0.22
N ALA A 38 7.97 -13.90 0.21
CA ALA A 38 8.85 -12.76 -0.02
C ALA A 38 9.80 -12.64 1.18
N VAL A 39 11.07 -12.89 0.95
CA VAL A 39 12.16 -12.67 1.92
C VAL A 39 12.70 -11.27 1.69
N VAL A 40 12.53 -10.41 2.68
CA VAL A 40 12.89 -8.99 2.63
C VAL A 40 14.05 -8.75 3.59
N THR A 41 15.18 -8.29 3.07
CA THR A 41 16.35 -7.88 3.86
C THR A 41 16.40 -6.37 3.94
N VAL A 42 16.46 -5.83 5.16
CA VAL A 42 16.49 -4.39 5.44
C VAL A 42 17.88 -4.02 5.95
N GLN A 43 18.49 -3.03 5.31
CA GLN A 43 19.82 -2.52 5.65
C GLN A 43 19.75 -1.01 5.85
N ARG A 44 20.43 -0.52 6.90
CA ARG A 44 20.65 0.90 7.17
C ARG A 44 22.06 1.05 7.74
N ALA A 45 22.80 2.07 7.32
CA ALA A 45 24.15 2.30 7.82
C ALA A 45 24.17 2.38 9.36
N GLY A 46 25.08 1.62 9.99
CA GLY A 46 25.21 1.56 11.45
C GLY A 46 24.13 0.77 12.20
N ALA A 47 23.18 0.13 11.49
CA ALA A 47 22.14 -0.70 12.09
C ALA A 47 22.35 -2.20 11.79
N THR A 48 21.84 -3.05 12.67
CA THR A 48 21.78 -4.50 12.43
C THR A 48 20.86 -4.79 11.24
N VAL A 49 21.31 -5.66 10.33
CA VAL A 49 20.49 -6.14 9.21
C VAL A 49 19.29 -6.92 9.74
N GLN A 50 18.10 -6.58 9.25
CA GLN A 50 16.86 -7.29 9.60
C GLN A 50 16.36 -8.10 8.41
N THR A 51 15.88 -9.32 8.68
CA THR A 51 15.20 -10.15 7.69
C THR A 51 13.73 -10.30 8.07
N ILE A 52 12.84 -9.98 7.14
CA ILE A 52 11.38 -10.13 7.24
C ILE A 52 10.96 -11.20 6.23
N THR A 53 10.09 -12.12 6.64
CA THR A 53 9.53 -13.14 5.75
C THR A 53 8.02 -12.96 5.68
N VAL A 54 7.50 -12.70 4.48
CA VAL A 54 6.07 -12.48 4.25
C VAL A 54 5.52 -13.61 3.38
N PRO A 55 4.50 -14.36 3.85
CA PRO A 55 3.78 -15.32 3.02
C PRO A 55 3.08 -14.63 1.85
N VAL A 56 3.15 -15.21 0.66
CA VAL A 56 2.44 -14.73 -0.53
C VAL A 56 1.66 -15.88 -1.16
N ASP A 57 0.54 -15.59 -1.82
CA ASP A 57 -0.31 -16.66 -2.40
C ASP A 57 0.31 -17.36 -3.62
N GLY A 58 1.32 -16.73 -4.23
CA GLY A 58 2.04 -17.23 -5.41
C GLY A 58 1.35 -16.93 -6.73
N TYR A 59 0.28 -16.12 -6.75
CA TYR A 59 -0.36 -15.65 -7.97
C TYR A 59 0.34 -14.42 -8.53
N VAL A 60 0.09 -14.13 -9.81
CA VAL A 60 0.59 -12.92 -10.48
C VAL A 60 0.12 -11.69 -9.70
N GLY A 61 1.07 -10.82 -9.36
CA GLY A 61 0.82 -9.62 -8.57
C GLY A 61 1.25 -9.73 -7.11
N SER A 62 1.38 -10.94 -6.57
CA SER A 62 1.89 -11.18 -5.21
C SER A 62 3.42 -11.09 -5.15
N GLY A 63 3.96 -10.69 -4.00
CA GLY A 63 5.39 -10.59 -3.77
C GLY A 63 6.08 -9.33 -4.31
N ALA A 64 5.33 -8.31 -4.71
CA ALA A 64 5.87 -6.98 -5.01
C ALA A 64 6.35 -6.31 -3.72
N LEU A 65 7.33 -5.43 -3.86
CA LEU A 65 7.90 -4.65 -2.77
C LEU A 65 7.77 -3.17 -3.09
N LEU A 66 7.23 -2.40 -2.14
CA LEU A 66 7.31 -0.94 -2.14
C LEU A 66 7.99 -0.48 -0.85
N LEU A 67 8.72 0.63 -0.96
CA LEU A 67 9.28 1.37 0.16
C LEU A 67 8.70 2.79 0.11
N ARG A 68 7.91 3.15 1.12
CA ARG A 68 7.02 4.32 1.08
C ARG A 68 6.94 5.02 2.41
N ARG A 69 7.11 6.34 2.42
CA ARG A 69 6.71 7.13 3.58
C ARG A 69 5.20 7.30 3.56
N LEU A 70 4.49 6.58 4.45
CA LEU A 70 3.03 6.69 4.57
C LEU A 70 2.60 7.75 5.59
N THR A 71 3.53 8.29 6.39
CA THR A 71 3.31 9.40 7.32
C THR A 71 4.56 10.28 7.42
N ALA A 72 4.39 11.60 7.49
CA ALA A 72 5.47 12.60 7.40
C ALA A 72 6.60 12.43 8.42
N ASP A 73 6.30 11.92 9.62
CA ASP A 73 7.23 11.87 10.75
C ASP A 73 7.97 10.52 10.90
N ALA A 74 7.91 9.66 9.87
CA ALA A 74 8.37 8.28 9.97
C ALA A 74 9.50 7.91 8.99
N ALA A 75 10.24 6.85 9.37
CA ALA A 75 11.02 6.07 8.41
C ALA A 75 10.07 5.52 7.31
N PRO A 76 10.57 5.25 6.09
CA PRO A 76 9.73 4.69 5.06
C PRO A 76 9.23 3.30 5.48
N ASP A 77 7.93 3.08 5.34
CA ASP A 77 7.26 1.81 5.53
C ASP A 77 7.58 0.83 4.40
N ILE A 78 7.67 -0.45 4.75
CA ILE A 78 7.85 -1.55 3.80
C ILE A 78 6.48 -2.15 3.53
N LEU A 79 6.08 -2.17 2.26
CA LEU A 79 4.86 -2.83 1.81
C LEU A 79 5.23 -4.03 0.96
N VAL A 80 4.67 -5.19 1.28
CA VAL A 80 4.83 -6.41 0.48
C VAL A 80 3.46 -6.92 0.05
N SER A 81 3.23 -7.05 -1.26
CA SER A 81 1.96 -7.57 -1.76
C SER A 81 1.83 -9.05 -1.40
N THR A 82 0.74 -9.43 -0.73
CA THR A 82 0.51 -10.80 -0.23
C THR A 82 -0.41 -11.60 -1.14
N THR A 83 -1.26 -10.92 -1.90
CA THR A 83 -2.22 -11.54 -2.81
C THR A 83 -1.99 -11.15 -4.26
N GLY A 84 -2.47 -11.97 -5.20
CA GLY A 84 -2.52 -11.63 -6.61
C GLY A 84 -3.41 -10.42 -6.89
N SER A 85 -3.24 -9.79 -8.07
CA SER A 85 -3.92 -8.53 -8.42
C SER A 85 -5.43 -8.65 -8.76
N GLY A 86 -6.03 -9.82 -8.49
CA GLY A 86 -7.44 -10.13 -8.75
C GLY A 86 -7.87 -10.00 -10.22
N ALA A 87 -9.16 -10.25 -10.50
CA ALA A 87 -9.75 -10.12 -11.84
C ALA A 87 -9.78 -8.68 -12.38
N HIS A 88 -9.47 -7.69 -11.53
CA HIS A 88 -9.44 -6.27 -11.89
C HIS A 88 -8.03 -5.68 -11.94
N GLY A 89 -7.01 -6.53 -11.93
CA GLY A 89 -5.71 -6.33 -12.58
C GLY A 89 -4.70 -5.41 -11.89
N GLN A 90 -5.05 -4.67 -10.84
CA GLN A 90 -4.11 -3.72 -10.23
C GLN A 90 -4.09 -3.68 -8.71
N ASN A 91 -5.11 -4.18 -7.98
CA ASN A 91 -5.12 -4.09 -6.51
C ASN A 91 -4.56 -5.34 -5.87
N SER A 92 -3.80 -5.20 -4.80
CA SER A 92 -3.41 -6.31 -3.94
C SER A 92 -3.66 -5.97 -2.47
N THR A 93 -3.71 -6.99 -1.62
CA THR A 93 -3.49 -6.83 -0.18
C THR A 93 -1.99 -6.70 0.07
N TRP A 94 -1.58 -5.72 0.86
CA TRP A 94 -0.19 -5.43 1.18
C TRP A 94 0.04 -5.55 2.67
N SER A 95 0.98 -6.41 3.07
CA SER A 95 1.48 -6.43 4.44
C SER A 95 2.37 -5.22 4.67
N VAL A 96 2.05 -4.43 5.69
CA VAL A 96 2.75 -3.17 5.99
C VAL A 96 3.60 -3.32 7.25
N TRP A 97 4.86 -2.88 7.13
CA TRP A 97 5.84 -2.91 8.20
C TRP A 97 6.41 -1.53 8.42
N HIS A 98 6.53 -1.14 9.68
CA HIS A 98 6.92 0.20 10.08
C HIS A 98 8.08 0.18 11.06
N SER A 99 8.92 1.22 11.02
CA SER A 99 9.92 1.49 12.04
C SER A 99 9.82 2.91 12.59
N SER A 100 9.80 3.05 13.92
CA SER A 100 9.96 4.33 14.62
C SER A 100 11.43 4.60 14.98
N GLY A 101 12.38 4.12 14.16
CA GLY A 101 13.83 4.26 14.35
C GLY A 101 14.56 2.98 14.79
N GLY A 102 13.84 1.89 15.05
CA GLY A 102 14.39 0.57 15.41
C GLY A 102 14.13 -0.51 14.34
N ALA A 103 13.91 -1.75 14.78
CA ALA A 103 13.48 -2.82 13.90
C ALA A 103 12.07 -2.56 13.34
N PHE A 104 11.84 -2.97 12.10
CA PHE A 104 10.53 -2.93 11.47
C PHE A 104 9.60 -3.96 12.11
N THR A 105 8.38 -3.54 12.45
CA THR A 105 7.32 -4.38 13.00
C THR A 105 6.06 -4.32 12.13
N PRO A 106 5.28 -5.41 12.06
CA PRO A 106 4.09 -5.43 11.23
C PRO A 106 3.00 -4.55 11.87
N ILE A 107 2.36 -3.71 11.06
CA ILE A 107 1.30 -2.80 11.53
C ILE A 107 -0.08 -3.14 10.98
N GLY A 108 -0.17 -4.13 10.09
CA GLY A 108 -1.42 -4.58 9.49
C GLY A 108 -1.32 -4.59 7.98
N ASP A 109 -2.48 -4.58 7.33
CA ASP A 109 -2.58 -4.70 5.89
C ASP A 109 -3.31 -3.50 5.28
N LEU A 110 -2.96 -3.17 4.04
CA LEU A 110 -3.66 -2.20 3.20
C LEU A 110 -4.14 -2.90 1.93
N TYR A 111 -5.27 -2.45 1.38
CA TYR A 111 -5.76 -2.94 0.10
C TYR A 111 -5.71 -1.83 -0.94
N GLY A 112 -5.15 -2.13 -2.12
CA GLY A 112 -5.09 -1.18 -3.22
C GLY A 112 -3.85 -1.32 -4.09
N ASN A 113 -3.60 -0.28 -4.88
CA ASN A 113 -2.49 -0.17 -5.82
C ASN A 113 -1.68 1.12 -5.67
N GLN A 114 -2.21 2.11 -4.93
CA GLN A 114 -1.50 3.34 -4.57
C GLN A 114 -1.66 3.66 -3.08
N PHE A 115 -0.60 4.22 -2.50
CA PHE A 115 -0.48 4.49 -1.06
C PHE A 115 0.26 5.80 -0.85
N TRP A 116 -0.26 6.68 0.00
CA TRP A 116 0.33 7.99 0.27
C TRP A 116 0.05 8.47 1.70
N ASP A 117 0.82 9.46 2.13
CA ASP A 117 0.53 10.25 3.33
C ASP A 117 -0.57 11.27 3.00
N ALA A 118 -1.76 11.09 3.58
CA ALA A 118 -2.90 11.98 3.40
C ALA A 118 -2.90 13.16 4.40
N GLY A 119 -1.82 13.31 5.18
CA GLY A 119 -1.68 14.33 6.21
C GLY A 119 -2.45 13.99 7.49
N SER A 120 -2.19 14.75 8.56
CA SER A 120 -2.85 14.59 9.86
C SER A 120 -2.75 13.17 10.46
N GLY A 121 -1.71 12.42 10.12
CA GLY A 121 -1.52 11.03 10.56
C GLY A 121 -2.44 10.02 9.85
N LEU A 122 -2.99 10.40 8.69
CA LEU A 122 -3.77 9.51 7.82
C LEU A 122 -2.91 8.95 6.70
N VAL A 123 -3.11 7.66 6.44
CA VAL A 123 -2.61 6.95 5.26
C VAL A 123 -3.76 6.85 4.27
N GLY A 124 -3.58 7.37 3.07
CA GLY A 124 -4.51 7.20 1.96
C GLY A 124 -4.15 5.98 1.12
N THR A 125 -5.16 5.20 0.74
CA THR A 125 -5.00 4.08 -0.20
C THR A 125 -6.03 4.17 -1.30
N TYR A 126 -5.62 3.93 -2.54
CA TYR A 126 -6.54 3.84 -3.67
C TYR A 126 -6.59 2.42 -4.21
N ALA A 127 -7.79 1.97 -4.52
CA ALA A 127 -8.07 0.71 -5.18
C ALA A 127 -9.02 0.95 -6.37
N SER A 128 -8.80 0.28 -7.48
CA SER A 128 -9.64 0.35 -8.69
C SER A 128 -9.99 -1.02 -9.24
N GLY A 129 -11.23 -1.24 -9.68
CA GLY A 129 -11.67 -2.50 -10.27
C GLY A 129 -13.15 -2.80 -10.04
N GLY A 130 -13.98 -2.69 -11.09
CA GLY A 130 -15.44 -2.75 -10.92
C GLY A 130 -16.01 -1.58 -10.10
N GLY A 131 -15.29 -0.46 -10.09
CA GLY A 131 -15.48 0.70 -9.21
C GLY A 131 -14.14 1.26 -8.76
N TRP A 132 -14.15 2.22 -7.83
CA TRP A 132 -12.94 2.67 -7.14
C TRP A 132 -13.23 2.96 -5.67
N ALA A 133 -12.19 2.88 -4.84
CA ALA A 133 -12.26 3.27 -3.44
C ALA A 133 -10.98 3.99 -3.02
N VAL A 134 -11.15 5.05 -2.23
CA VAL A 134 -10.12 5.68 -1.40
C VAL A 134 -10.43 5.33 0.06
N THR A 135 -9.51 4.62 0.71
CA THR A 135 -9.61 4.30 2.13
C THR A 135 -8.61 5.15 2.91
N PHE A 136 -9.08 5.81 3.95
CA PHE A 136 -8.25 6.51 4.91
C PHE A 136 -8.07 5.63 6.14
N SER A 137 -6.81 5.38 6.49
CA SER A 137 -6.44 4.64 7.69
C SER A 137 -5.62 5.53 8.61
N THR A 138 -5.78 5.35 9.92
CA THR A 138 -4.86 5.92 10.91
C THR A 138 -4.13 4.80 11.64
N ARG A 139 -3.05 5.14 12.33
CA ARG A 139 -2.36 4.21 13.20
C ARG A 139 -2.85 4.36 14.64
N ALA A 140 -3.56 3.35 15.13
CA ALA A 140 -4.05 3.28 16.51
C ALA A 140 -3.54 2.00 17.17
N ASP A 141 -2.97 2.14 18.38
CA ASP A 141 -2.37 1.04 19.15
C ASP A 141 -1.29 0.27 18.35
N GLY A 142 -0.48 1.02 17.59
CA GLY A 142 0.58 0.47 16.74
C GLY A 142 0.10 -0.19 15.45
N ARG A 143 -1.21 -0.25 15.19
CA ARG A 143 -1.79 -0.92 14.01
C ARG A 143 -2.56 0.04 13.11
N LEU A 144 -2.58 -0.25 11.82
CA LEU A 144 -3.45 0.44 10.86
C LEU A 144 -4.91 0.10 11.13
N ARG A 145 -5.75 1.13 11.13
CA ARG A 145 -7.20 1.01 11.22
C ARG A 145 -7.85 1.94 10.21
N ALA A 146 -8.67 1.38 9.33
CA ALA A 146 -9.52 2.16 8.45
C ALA A 146 -10.49 3.00 9.29
N VAL A 147 -10.50 4.31 9.04
CA VAL A 147 -11.38 5.29 9.70
C VAL A 147 -12.46 5.82 8.77
N ALA A 148 -12.15 5.89 7.47
CA ALA A 148 -13.11 6.23 6.44
C ALA A 148 -12.83 5.45 5.16
N GLU A 149 -13.88 5.12 4.42
CA GLU A 149 -13.78 4.61 3.06
C GLU A 149 -14.79 5.34 2.20
N VAL A 150 -14.29 5.84 1.08
CA VAL A 150 -15.04 6.58 0.08
C VAL A 150 -14.87 5.83 -1.23
N GLY A 151 -15.96 5.49 -1.89
CA GLY A 151 -15.85 4.82 -3.15
C GLY A 151 -17.04 5.01 -4.05
N ARG A 152 -16.84 4.54 -5.27
CA ARG A 152 -17.85 4.43 -6.29
C ARG A 152 -18.01 2.95 -6.63
N SER A 153 -19.23 2.45 -6.49
CA SER A 153 -19.60 1.13 -6.99
C SER A 153 -19.96 1.25 -8.48
N ASP A 154 -19.25 0.54 -9.35
CA ASP A 154 -19.68 0.37 -10.74
C ASP A 154 -20.29 -1.02 -10.90
N THR A 155 -21.57 -1.09 -11.23
CA THR A 155 -22.21 -2.38 -11.50
C THR A 155 -21.67 -2.91 -12.82
N ALA A 156 -20.98 -4.06 -12.80
CA ALA A 156 -20.42 -4.72 -13.98
C ALA A 156 -19.48 -3.84 -14.84
N GLY A 157 -18.78 -2.88 -14.22
CA GLY A 157 -17.84 -2.00 -14.92
C GLY A 157 -18.47 -0.84 -15.70
N PHE A 158 -19.78 -0.61 -15.55
CA PHE A 158 -20.47 0.56 -16.10
C PHE A 158 -20.85 1.54 -14.99
N ARG A 159 -20.66 2.84 -15.27
CA ARG A 159 -21.12 3.93 -14.40
C ARG A 159 -22.64 3.88 -14.33
N ASP A 160 -23.21 3.77 -13.13
CA ASP A 160 -24.58 4.19 -12.93
C ASP A 160 -24.59 5.73 -12.91
N PRO A 161 -25.19 6.42 -13.90
CA PRO A 161 -25.22 7.88 -13.94
C PRO A 161 -26.01 8.49 -12.78
N LYS A 162 -26.78 7.69 -12.03
CA LYS A 162 -27.50 8.11 -10.83
C LYS A 162 -26.72 7.89 -9.54
N ALA A 163 -25.62 7.12 -9.58
CA ALA A 163 -24.76 6.95 -8.43
C ALA A 163 -23.98 8.25 -8.17
N PRO A 164 -23.91 8.72 -6.91
CA PRO A 164 -23.09 9.87 -6.57
C PRO A 164 -21.62 9.56 -6.84
N GLU A 165 -20.83 10.59 -7.15
CA GLU A 165 -19.38 10.43 -7.41
C GLU A 165 -18.63 9.89 -6.19
N CYS A 166 -19.17 10.10 -5.00
CA CYS A 166 -18.66 9.58 -3.74
C CYS A 166 -19.79 8.95 -2.95
N THR A 167 -19.57 7.73 -2.45
CA THR A 167 -20.37 7.12 -1.38
C THR A 167 -19.47 6.85 -0.19
N VAL A 168 -19.86 7.34 0.99
CA VAL A 168 -19.17 7.03 2.25
C VAL A 168 -19.63 5.66 2.72
N MET A 169 -18.73 4.68 2.76
CA MET A 169 -19.03 3.30 3.16
C MET A 169 -18.85 3.05 4.65
N SER A 170 -18.00 3.83 5.33
CA SER A 170 -17.79 3.75 6.77
C SER A 170 -17.26 5.08 7.31
N SER A 171 -17.80 5.57 8.42
CA SER A 171 -17.28 6.73 9.15
C SER A 171 -17.11 6.35 10.62
N LYS A 172 -15.88 6.04 11.04
CA LYS A 172 -15.56 5.75 12.44
C LYS A 172 -15.04 7.01 13.15
N ALA A 173 -14.94 6.95 14.48
CA ALA A 173 -14.27 7.98 15.25
C ALA A 173 -12.84 8.20 14.70
N GLY A 174 -12.49 9.46 14.42
CA GLY A 174 -11.24 9.85 13.77
C GLY A 174 -11.32 9.97 12.24
N ALA A 175 -12.49 9.79 11.63
CA ALA A 175 -12.71 10.11 10.21
C ALA A 175 -12.55 11.63 9.94
N PRO A 176 -12.15 12.02 8.72
CA PRO A 176 -12.20 13.42 8.28
C PRO A 176 -13.60 14.02 8.42
N ALA A 177 -13.68 15.34 8.63
CA ALA A 177 -14.96 16.05 8.75
C ALA A 177 -15.81 15.96 7.48
N ASP A 178 -15.17 15.99 6.30
CA ASP A 178 -15.79 15.73 5.00
C ASP A 178 -14.95 14.70 4.23
N PRO A 179 -15.21 13.39 4.44
CA PRO A 179 -14.43 12.33 3.79
C PRO A 179 -14.54 12.36 2.27
N CYS A 180 -15.69 12.75 1.72
CA CYS A 180 -15.90 12.80 0.28
C CYS A 180 -15.07 13.92 -0.37
N ALA A 181 -15.15 15.14 0.17
CA ALA A 181 -14.36 16.25 -0.35
C ALA A 181 -12.85 15.96 -0.23
N LEU A 182 -12.41 15.41 0.90
CA LEU A 182 -11.01 15.04 1.09
C LEU A 182 -10.58 13.93 0.12
N ALA A 183 -11.35 12.85 -0.03
CA ALA A 183 -11.04 11.74 -0.93
C ALA A 183 -10.90 12.20 -2.38
N LEU A 184 -11.84 13.02 -2.86
CA LEU A 184 -11.80 13.54 -4.23
C LEU A 184 -10.60 14.47 -4.45
N SER A 185 -10.33 15.39 -3.51
CA SER A 185 -9.13 16.27 -3.57
C SER A 185 -7.84 15.45 -3.62
N GLN A 186 -7.68 14.50 -2.70
CA GLN A 186 -6.51 13.64 -2.62
C GLN A 186 -6.37 12.75 -3.87
N ALA A 187 -7.47 12.20 -4.37
CA ALA A 187 -7.45 11.44 -5.61
C ALA A 187 -6.94 12.29 -6.79
N HIS A 188 -7.45 13.52 -6.94
CA HIS A 188 -7.00 14.42 -8.00
C HIS A 188 -5.55 14.87 -7.84
N GLU A 189 -5.12 15.20 -6.62
CA GLU A 189 -3.73 15.55 -6.29
C GLU A 189 -2.73 14.43 -6.64
N HIS A 190 -3.16 13.18 -6.50
CA HIS A 190 -2.36 12.00 -6.83
C HIS A 190 -2.57 11.47 -8.26
N GLY A 191 -3.27 12.22 -9.12
CA GLY A 191 -3.51 11.85 -10.52
C GLY A 191 -4.38 10.60 -10.70
N LEU A 192 -5.16 10.25 -9.68
CA LEU A 192 -6.07 9.13 -9.68
C LEU A 192 -7.31 9.46 -10.50
N LYS A 193 -7.80 8.46 -11.25
CA LYS A 193 -9.03 8.59 -12.05
C LYS A 193 -10.24 8.25 -11.16
N THR A 194 -11.08 9.23 -10.88
CA THR A 194 -12.35 9.14 -10.14
C THR A 194 -13.56 9.12 -11.08
#